data_AF-A0A3N1GN80-F1
#
_entry.id   AF-A0A3N1GN80-F1
#
_cell.length_a   1.000
_cell.length_b   1.000
_cell.length_c   1.000
_cell.angle_alpha   90.00
_cell.angle_beta   90.00
_cell.angle_gamma   90.00
#
_symmetry.space_group_name_H-M   'P 1'
#
loop_
_entity.id
_entity.type
_entity.pdbx_description
1 polymer ?
#
loop_
_entity_poly.entity_id
_entity_poly.type
_entity_poly.pdbx_seq_one_letter_code
_entity_poly.pdbx_strand_id
1 'polypeptide(L)'
;MYSLVSAPVLGFDLTRLGGGSATAEVLLRALRLSVGDLPILAERLPDEGVRGPLWVEVESAARKLPTLKGMKADDPASSLALVERAPIGSVDALLTCLRYDVMAWTWQGAGRDATQSETAAAATALLCDAAVASYLREVLDESTRRMLGAGWVAALRKLPAGKPIDLGPHHYAVSALLDRLRSITSKDLARLTQSAEDARRNAGGWSPAVHSASWAAYLSDRVRTAAAAQMLLVQAIDTAAIPLAERAGGVWNMLSGAVQALVVRDLLDTATAHRLLAPVVAALGPAWLG
;
A
#
# COMPACT_ATOMS: atom_id res chain seq x y z
N MET A 1 11.03 6.24 -0.63
CA MET A 1 11.47 5.03 -1.37
C MET A 1 10.46 3.94 -1.07
N TYR A 2 9.73 3.47 -2.08
CA TYR A 2 8.79 2.35 -1.91
C TYR A 2 9.45 1.06 -2.37
N SER A 3 9.19 -0.01 -1.63
CA SER A 3 9.55 -1.39 -1.95
C SER A 3 8.53 -2.30 -1.28
N LEU A 4 8.35 -3.53 -1.77
CA LEU A 4 7.53 -4.52 -1.08
C LEU A 4 8.11 -4.89 0.30
N VAL A 5 9.44 -4.80 0.49
CA VAL A 5 10.08 -5.00 1.81
C VAL A 5 9.64 -3.93 2.81
N SER A 6 9.39 -2.71 2.32
CA SER A 6 8.91 -1.56 3.10
C SER A 6 7.46 -1.18 2.77
N ALA A 7 6.62 -2.18 2.43
CA ALA A 7 5.20 -1.96 2.13
C ALA A 7 4.42 -1.14 3.17
N PRO A 8 4.74 -1.18 4.49
CA PRO A 8 4.16 -0.25 5.47
C PRO A 8 4.30 1.24 5.12
N VAL A 9 5.41 1.65 4.51
CA VAL A 9 5.65 3.05 4.10
C VAL A 9 4.74 3.43 2.94
N LEU A 10 4.62 2.54 1.94
CA LEU A 10 3.68 2.75 0.84
C LEU A 10 2.24 2.81 1.35
N GLY A 11 1.84 1.87 2.22
CA GLY A 11 0.50 1.89 2.81
C GLY A 11 0.22 3.16 3.64
N PHE A 12 1.21 3.68 4.36
CA PHE A 12 1.08 4.95 5.09
C PHE A 12 0.70 6.10 4.16
N ASP A 13 1.37 6.21 3.02
CA ASP A 13 1.05 7.23 2.02
C ASP A 13 -0.32 6.97 1.38
N LEU A 14 -0.60 5.73 0.96
CA LEU A 14 -1.88 5.39 0.33
C LEU A 14 -3.08 5.65 1.24
N THR A 15 -2.98 5.40 2.55
CA THR A 15 -4.09 5.72 3.47
C THR A 15 -4.35 7.21 3.62
N ARG A 16 -3.45 8.09 3.17
CA ARG A 16 -3.59 9.55 3.30
C ARG A 16 -3.94 10.24 1.97
N LEU A 17 -3.94 9.50 0.87
CA LEU A 17 -4.30 9.99 -0.47
C LEU A 17 -5.77 9.65 -0.80
N GLY A 18 -6.52 10.58 -1.39
CA GLY A 18 -7.93 10.36 -1.79
C GLY A 18 -8.16 9.26 -2.85
N GLY A 19 -7.10 8.75 -3.48
CA GLY A 19 -7.15 7.59 -4.39
C GLY A 19 -6.37 6.37 -3.91
N GLY A 20 -5.80 6.38 -2.70
CA GLY A 20 -4.85 5.35 -2.31
C GLY A 20 -5.46 3.97 -2.08
N SER A 21 -6.73 3.87 -1.69
CA SER A 21 -7.46 2.58 -1.63
C SER A 21 -7.57 1.92 -3.01
N ALA A 22 -7.84 2.71 -4.06
CA ALA A 22 -7.86 2.23 -5.44
C ALA A 22 -6.44 1.88 -5.95
N THR A 23 -5.41 2.64 -5.57
CA THR A 23 -4.02 2.29 -5.88
C THR A 23 -3.62 0.98 -5.20
N ALA A 24 -4.01 0.78 -3.94
CA ALA A 24 -3.78 -0.47 -3.22
C ALA A 24 -4.49 -1.66 -3.90
N GLU A 25 -5.69 -1.46 -4.46
CA GLU A 25 -6.37 -2.47 -5.27
C GLU A 25 -5.57 -2.85 -6.53
N VAL A 26 -5.06 -1.87 -7.28
CA VAL A 26 -4.21 -2.14 -8.47
C VAL A 26 -2.99 -2.97 -8.07
N LEU A 27 -2.28 -2.60 -7.00
CA LEU A 27 -1.11 -3.33 -6.51
C LEU A 27 -1.48 -4.75 -6.05
N LEU A 28 -2.58 -4.89 -5.32
CA LEU A 28 -3.06 -6.18 -4.83
C LEU A 28 -3.43 -7.13 -5.97
N ARG A 29 -4.05 -6.61 -7.02
CA ARG A 29 -4.35 -7.37 -8.24
C ARG A 29 -3.06 -7.72 -8.99
N ALA A 30 -2.12 -6.79 -9.11
CA ALA A 30 -0.82 -7.01 -9.74
C ALA A 30 -0.01 -8.12 -9.04
N LEU A 31 -0.04 -8.17 -7.70
CA LEU A 31 0.63 -9.21 -6.91
C LEU A 31 0.11 -10.63 -7.19
N ARG A 32 -1.13 -10.76 -7.69
CA ARG A 32 -1.79 -12.05 -8.00
C ARG A 32 -1.64 -12.48 -9.46
N LEU A 33 -1.09 -11.62 -10.31
CA LEU A 33 -0.95 -11.92 -11.73
C LEU A 33 -0.02 -13.12 -11.95
N SER A 34 -0.36 -13.88 -12.98
CA SER A 34 0.42 -14.99 -13.50
C SER A 34 0.81 -14.72 -14.95
N VAL A 35 1.69 -15.56 -15.52
CA VAL A 35 2.11 -15.48 -16.92
C VAL A 35 0.91 -15.42 -17.88
N GLY A 36 -0.16 -16.18 -17.59
CA GLY A 36 -1.36 -16.25 -18.43
C GLY A 36 -2.21 -14.97 -18.44
N ASP A 37 -2.02 -14.08 -17.47
CA ASP A 37 -2.78 -12.82 -17.36
C ASP A 37 -2.14 -11.69 -18.18
N LEU A 38 -0.83 -11.79 -18.48
CA LEU A 38 -0.09 -10.72 -19.15
C LEU A 38 -0.63 -10.38 -20.54
N PRO A 39 -1.00 -11.34 -21.41
CA PRO A 39 -1.58 -11.01 -22.71
C PRO A 39 -2.90 -10.22 -22.60
N ILE A 40 -3.73 -10.52 -21.59
CA ILE A 40 -5.01 -9.83 -21.36
C ILE A 40 -4.76 -8.35 -21.01
N LEU A 41 -3.73 -8.06 -20.23
CA LEU A 41 -3.33 -6.71 -19.89
C LEU A 41 -2.68 -6.00 -21.09
N ALA A 42 -1.74 -6.66 -21.77
CA ALA A 42 -1.04 -6.08 -22.91
C ALA A 42 -1.98 -5.64 -24.04
N GLU A 43 -3.04 -6.43 -24.34
CA GLU A 43 -4.08 -6.10 -25.34
C GLU A 43 -4.85 -4.80 -25.00
N ARG A 44 -4.74 -4.29 -23.77
CA ARG A 44 -5.47 -3.10 -23.30
C ARG A 44 -4.60 -1.87 -23.12
N LEU A 45 -3.30 -1.96 -23.38
CA LEU A 45 -2.44 -0.80 -23.39
C LEU A 45 -2.81 0.10 -24.58
N PRO A 46 -3.10 1.39 -24.39
CA PRO A 46 -3.32 2.30 -25.50
C PRO A 46 -2.01 2.53 -26.28
N ASP A 47 -2.15 2.81 -27.58
CA ASP A 47 -1.01 3.17 -28.44
C ASP A 47 -0.28 4.41 -27.92
N GLU A 48 1.01 4.53 -28.25
CA GLU A 48 1.86 5.61 -27.75
C GLU A 48 1.38 7.01 -28.17
N GLY A 49 0.70 7.13 -29.32
CA GLY A 49 0.10 8.39 -29.76
C GLY A 49 -1.01 8.91 -28.82
N VAL A 50 -1.65 8.02 -28.07
CA VAL A 50 -2.63 8.37 -27.03
C VAL A 50 -1.94 8.45 -25.66
N ARG A 51 -1.05 7.49 -25.37
CA ARG A 51 -0.42 7.34 -24.06
C ARG A 51 0.59 8.46 -23.76
N GLY A 52 1.39 8.87 -24.73
CA GLY A 52 2.43 9.89 -24.58
C GLY A 52 1.91 11.23 -24.02
N PRO A 53 0.88 11.84 -24.64
CA PRO A 53 0.28 13.07 -24.11
C PRO A 53 -0.27 12.95 -22.69
N LEU A 54 -0.88 11.80 -22.33
CA LEU A 54 -1.38 11.55 -20.98
C LEU A 54 -0.23 11.54 -19.95
N TRP A 55 0.94 11.01 -20.33
CA TRP A 55 2.10 10.95 -19.43
C TRP A 55 2.78 12.31 -19.22
N VAL A 56 2.70 13.22 -20.19
CA VAL A 56 3.09 14.63 -19.98
C VAL A 56 2.22 15.27 -18.88
N GLU A 57 0.91 15.00 -18.89
CA GLU A 57 0.01 15.47 -17.84
C GLU A 57 0.28 14.80 -16.48
N VAL A 58 0.64 13.52 -16.46
CA VAL A 58 1.09 12.82 -15.24
C VAL A 58 2.32 13.48 -14.63
N GLU A 59 3.34 13.79 -15.45
CA GLU A 59 4.55 14.48 -14.98
C GLU A 59 4.25 15.87 -14.43
N SER A 60 3.37 16.62 -15.10
CA SER A 60 2.91 17.93 -14.64
C SER A 60 2.15 17.83 -13.31
N ALA A 61 1.23 16.87 -13.19
CA ALA A 61 0.43 16.65 -11.97
C ALA A 61 1.29 16.17 -10.79
N ALA A 62 2.28 15.30 -11.03
CA ALA A 62 3.19 14.79 -9.99
C ALA A 62 3.94 15.93 -9.27
N ARG A 63 4.29 17.01 -9.99
CA ARG A 63 4.94 18.20 -9.42
C ARG A 63 4.03 19.03 -8.51
N LYS A 64 2.71 18.84 -8.61
CA LYS A 64 1.71 19.54 -7.79
C LYS A 64 1.44 18.85 -6.44
N LEU A 65 1.99 17.65 -6.23
CA LEU A 65 1.83 16.96 -4.95
C LEU A 65 2.43 17.78 -3.80
N PRO A 66 1.78 17.78 -2.63
CA PRO A 66 2.30 18.47 -1.46
C PRO A 66 3.69 17.94 -1.09
N THR A 67 4.62 18.84 -0.80
CA THR A 67 5.97 18.49 -0.32
C THR A 67 6.26 19.27 0.95
N LEU A 68 7.05 18.68 1.85
CA LEU A 68 7.50 19.36 3.09
C LEU A 68 8.53 20.47 2.83
N LYS A 69 8.92 20.71 1.58
CA LYS A 69 9.88 21.76 1.22
C LYS A 69 9.20 23.12 1.32
N GLY A 70 9.84 24.07 2.00
CA GLY A 70 9.34 25.45 2.11
C GLY A 70 8.28 25.66 3.20
N MET A 71 8.12 24.71 4.14
CA MET A 71 7.33 24.94 5.35
C MET A 71 7.86 26.17 6.08
N LYS A 72 6.97 27.11 6.37
CA LYS A 72 7.27 28.28 7.19
C LYS A 72 6.83 27.98 8.63
N ALA A 73 7.69 28.29 9.58
CA ALA A 73 7.45 28.00 10.99
C ALA A 73 6.38 28.90 11.64
N ASP A 74 5.84 29.88 10.91
CA ASP A 74 4.88 30.88 11.38
C ASP A 74 3.41 30.42 11.32
N ASP A 75 3.11 29.28 10.69
CA ASP A 75 1.78 28.67 10.68
C ASP A 75 1.83 27.16 11.02
N PRO A 76 1.75 26.81 12.33
CA PRO A 76 1.75 25.43 12.78
C PRO A 76 0.55 24.60 12.28
N ALA A 77 -0.61 25.23 12.08
CA ALA A 77 -1.81 24.53 11.64
C ALA A 77 -1.69 24.12 10.17
N SER A 78 -1.23 25.03 9.30
CA SER A 78 -0.94 24.71 7.90
C SER A 78 0.22 23.72 7.75
N SER A 79 1.23 23.82 8.61
CA SER A 79 2.35 22.87 8.63
C SER A 79 1.88 21.46 9.02
N LEU A 80 1.00 21.33 10.02
CA LEU A 80 0.42 20.05 10.41
C LEU A 80 -0.44 19.45 9.28
N ALA A 81 -1.33 20.24 8.68
CA ALA A 81 -2.15 19.81 7.56
C ALA A 81 -1.31 19.33 6.35
N LEU A 82 -0.14 19.96 6.14
CA LEU A 82 0.80 19.56 5.11
C LEU A 82 1.51 18.24 5.46
N VAL A 83 1.96 18.06 6.70
CA VAL A 83 2.57 16.80 7.18
C VAL A 83 1.61 15.64 7.07
N GLU A 84 0.35 15.87 7.39
CA GLU A 84 -0.72 14.89 7.28
C GLU A 84 -0.94 14.39 5.84
N ARG A 85 -0.73 15.25 4.82
CA ARG A 85 -1.03 14.95 3.41
C ARG A 85 0.18 14.71 2.52
N ALA A 86 1.37 15.18 2.91
CA ALA A 86 2.58 15.00 2.12
C ALA A 86 2.99 13.52 2.12
N PRO A 87 3.08 12.88 0.94
CA PRO A 87 3.60 11.52 0.85
C PRO A 87 5.09 11.51 1.20
N ILE A 88 5.54 10.42 1.82
CA ILE A 88 6.96 10.12 2.04
C ILE A 88 7.62 9.73 0.72
N GLY A 89 6.90 9.00 -0.14
CA GLY A 89 7.36 8.59 -1.46
C GLY A 89 7.01 9.55 -2.59
N SER A 90 7.28 9.10 -3.81
CA SER A 90 7.03 9.81 -5.06
C SER A 90 6.33 8.90 -6.07
N VAL A 91 5.83 9.49 -7.16
CA VAL A 91 5.31 8.73 -8.31
C VAL A 91 6.39 7.81 -8.87
N ASP A 92 7.63 8.29 -9.03
CA ASP A 92 8.74 7.46 -9.50
C ASP A 92 9.03 6.27 -8.58
N ALA A 93 8.93 6.46 -7.26
CA ALA A 93 9.10 5.38 -6.30
C ALA A 93 7.98 4.33 -6.45
N LEU A 94 6.74 4.75 -6.73
CA LEU A 94 5.62 3.85 -6.98
C LEU A 94 5.83 3.03 -8.26
N LEU A 95 6.22 3.71 -9.33
CA LEU A 95 6.50 3.07 -10.62
C LEU A 95 7.68 2.10 -10.53
N THR A 96 8.73 2.46 -9.78
CA THR A 96 9.88 1.60 -9.53
C THR A 96 9.45 0.35 -8.76
N CYS A 97 8.71 0.50 -7.65
CA CYS A 97 8.19 -0.62 -6.87
C CYS A 97 7.31 -1.55 -7.73
N LEU A 98 6.42 -0.99 -8.56
CA LEU A 98 5.58 -1.79 -9.43
C LEU A 98 6.40 -2.59 -10.45
N ARG A 99 7.37 -1.95 -11.11
CA ARG A 99 8.19 -2.59 -12.15
C ARG A 99 9.15 -3.65 -11.61
N TYR A 100 9.82 -3.36 -10.50
CA TYR A 100 10.98 -4.13 -10.05
C TYR A 100 10.73 -4.98 -8.80
N ASP A 101 9.64 -4.73 -8.06
CA ASP A 101 9.28 -5.56 -6.91
C ASP A 101 8.02 -6.38 -7.22
N VAL A 102 6.94 -5.73 -7.65
CA VAL A 102 5.66 -6.41 -7.94
C VAL A 102 5.79 -7.28 -9.20
N MET A 103 6.32 -6.69 -10.28
CA MET A 103 6.53 -7.35 -11.57
C MET A 103 7.94 -7.95 -11.72
N ALA A 104 8.69 -8.10 -10.62
CA ALA A 104 10.05 -8.66 -10.65
C ALA A 104 10.15 -10.00 -11.41
N TRP A 105 9.15 -10.85 -11.27
CA TRP A 105 9.09 -12.19 -11.87
C TRP A 105 8.97 -12.20 -13.40
N THR A 106 8.66 -11.06 -14.03
CA THR A 106 8.57 -10.97 -15.50
C THR A 106 9.89 -10.57 -16.16
N TRP A 107 10.91 -10.22 -15.37
CA TRP A 107 12.24 -9.89 -15.85
C TRP A 107 13.07 -11.16 -16.05
N GLN A 108 13.87 -11.17 -17.13
CA GLN A 108 14.84 -12.21 -17.44
C GLN A 108 16.25 -11.62 -17.45
N GLY A 109 17.22 -12.34 -16.92
CA GLY A 109 18.60 -11.88 -16.77
C GLY A 109 18.87 -11.18 -15.43
N ALA A 110 20.05 -10.59 -15.29
CA ALA A 110 20.48 -9.90 -14.07
C ALA A 110 21.16 -8.57 -14.40
N GLY A 111 21.10 -7.62 -13.46
CA GLY A 111 21.77 -6.33 -13.60
C GLY A 111 21.17 -5.46 -14.71
N ARG A 112 22.03 -4.75 -15.44
CA ARG A 112 21.62 -3.75 -16.44
C ARG A 112 21.06 -4.36 -17.73
N ASP A 113 21.37 -5.63 -17.98
CA ASP A 113 20.93 -6.35 -19.19
C ASP A 113 19.62 -7.13 -18.96
N ALA A 114 18.98 -6.94 -17.79
CA ALA A 114 17.69 -7.53 -17.52
C ALA A 114 16.64 -6.98 -18.50
N THR A 115 15.83 -7.86 -19.09
CA THR A 115 14.82 -7.49 -20.07
C THR A 115 13.47 -8.12 -19.74
N GLN A 116 12.40 -7.49 -20.22
CA GLN A 116 11.05 -8.06 -20.23
C GLN A 116 10.69 -8.45 -21.66
N SER A 117 9.86 -9.49 -21.81
CA SER A 117 9.16 -9.70 -23.09
C SER A 117 8.27 -8.49 -23.41
N GLU A 118 7.99 -8.26 -24.70
CA GLU A 118 7.11 -7.16 -25.13
C GLU A 118 5.74 -7.20 -24.43
N THR A 119 5.15 -8.39 -24.31
CA THR A 119 3.88 -8.60 -23.59
C THR A 119 3.98 -8.25 -22.10
N ALA A 120 5.07 -8.64 -21.43
CA ALA A 120 5.28 -8.29 -20.03
C ALA A 120 5.52 -6.79 -19.82
N ALA A 121 6.25 -6.14 -20.74
CA ALA A 121 6.49 -4.71 -20.70
C ALA A 121 5.19 -3.93 -20.90
N ALA A 122 4.36 -4.33 -21.87
CA ALA A 122 3.06 -3.71 -22.14
C ALA A 122 2.07 -3.88 -20.96
N ALA A 123 1.98 -5.10 -20.39
CA ALA A 123 1.18 -5.34 -19.20
C ALA A 123 1.64 -4.49 -18.00
N THR A 124 2.96 -4.38 -17.80
CA THR A 124 3.57 -3.55 -16.76
C THR A 124 3.25 -2.08 -16.96
N ALA A 125 3.32 -1.58 -18.20
CA ALA A 125 2.99 -0.20 -18.54
C ALA A 125 1.51 0.13 -18.24
N LEU A 126 0.58 -0.80 -18.54
CA LEU A 126 -0.84 -0.61 -18.22
C LEU A 126 -1.09 -0.55 -16.71
N LEU A 127 -0.40 -1.39 -15.94
CA LEU A 127 -0.47 -1.35 -14.48
C LEU A 127 0.09 -0.03 -13.92
N CYS A 128 1.17 0.49 -14.51
CA CYS A 128 1.68 1.82 -14.19
C CYS A 128 0.61 2.90 -14.45
N ASP A 129 -0.06 2.87 -15.61
CA ASP A 129 -1.12 3.84 -15.95
C ASP A 129 -2.26 3.83 -14.92
N ALA A 130 -2.72 2.64 -14.53
CA ALA A 130 -3.78 2.47 -13.53
C ALA A 130 -3.35 2.95 -12.13
N ALA A 131 -2.11 2.63 -11.73
CA ALA A 131 -1.56 3.02 -10.45
C ALA A 131 -1.40 4.54 -10.35
N VAL A 132 -0.86 5.22 -11.37
CA VAL A 132 -0.69 6.68 -11.34
C VAL A 132 -2.02 7.42 -11.43
N ALA A 133 -2.98 6.91 -12.22
CA ALA A 133 -4.31 7.49 -12.33
C ALA A 133 -5.03 7.54 -10.96
N SER A 134 -4.89 6.49 -10.16
CA SER A 134 -5.46 6.45 -8.81
C SER A 134 -4.60 7.23 -7.79
N TYR A 135 -3.27 7.11 -7.85
CA TYR A 135 -2.36 7.76 -6.91
C TYR A 135 -2.43 9.29 -6.99
N LEU A 136 -2.55 9.83 -8.20
CA LEU A 136 -2.63 11.28 -8.47
C LEU A 136 -4.07 11.79 -8.53
N ARG A 137 -5.06 11.05 -8.02
CA ARG A 137 -6.49 11.35 -8.18
C ARG A 137 -6.89 12.79 -7.88
N GLU A 138 -6.25 13.43 -6.90
CA GLU A 138 -6.58 14.78 -6.43
C GLU A 138 -5.96 15.90 -7.29
N VAL A 139 -4.91 15.59 -8.06
CA VAL A 139 -4.12 16.59 -8.81
C VAL A 139 -4.11 16.37 -10.32
N LEU A 140 -4.54 15.18 -10.77
CA LEU A 140 -4.67 14.82 -12.17
C LEU A 140 -6.08 15.17 -12.68
N ASP A 141 -6.16 15.74 -13.88
CA ASP A 141 -7.45 16.03 -14.51
C ASP A 141 -8.31 14.77 -14.65
N GLU A 142 -9.62 14.92 -14.48
CA GLU A 142 -10.54 13.79 -14.49
C GLU A 142 -10.56 13.05 -15.83
N SER A 143 -10.49 13.76 -16.97
CA SER A 143 -10.49 13.12 -18.28
C SER A 143 -9.22 12.29 -18.49
N THR A 144 -8.06 12.85 -18.14
CA THR A 144 -6.76 12.16 -18.19
C THR A 144 -6.75 10.93 -17.30
N ARG A 145 -7.26 11.06 -16.07
CA ARG A 145 -7.37 9.96 -15.11
C ARG A 145 -8.26 8.83 -15.63
N ARG A 146 -9.41 9.15 -16.23
CA ARG A 146 -10.33 8.16 -16.81
C ARG A 146 -9.68 7.45 -18.01
N MET A 147 -8.97 8.18 -18.86
CA MET A 147 -8.28 7.60 -20.02
C MET A 147 -7.16 6.63 -19.60
N LEU A 148 -6.31 7.01 -18.65
CA LEU A 148 -5.26 6.13 -18.11
C LEU A 148 -5.85 4.88 -17.43
N GLY A 149 -6.97 5.01 -16.72
CA GLY A 149 -7.63 3.89 -16.05
C GLY A 149 -8.48 3.00 -16.97
N ALA A 150 -8.81 3.43 -18.19
CA ALA A 150 -9.78 2.76 -19.05
C ALA A 150 -9.34 1.34 -19.44
N GLY A 151 -8.07 1.17 -19.84
CA GLY A 151 -7.52 -0.14 -20.19
C GLY A 151 -7.54 -1.12 -19.02
N TRP A 152 -7.24 -0.63 -17.81
CA TRP A 152 -7.30 -1.44 -16.58
C TRP A 152 -8.71 -1.92 -16.27
N VAL A 153 -9.70 -1.04 -16.31
CA VAL A 153 -11.11 -1.40 -16.09
C VAL A 153 -11.60 -2.39 -17.15
N ALA A 154 -11.18 -2.23 -18.40
CA ALA A 154 -11.50 -3.16 -19.48
C ALA A 154 -10.85 -4.54 -19.29
N ALA A 155 -9.60 -4.57 -18.82
CA ALA A 155 -8.88 -5.82 -18.54
C ALA A 155 -9.49 -6.59 -17.36
N LEU A 156 -9.87 -5.90 -16.29
CA LEU A 156 -10.48 -6.52 -15.09
C LEU A 156 -11.73 -7.36 -15.40
N ARG A 157 -12.47 -7.04 -16.46
CA ARG A 157 -13.65 -7.81 -16.90
C ARG A 157 -13.29 -9.15 -17.55
N LYS A 158 -12.07 -9.27 -18.09
CA LYS A 158 -11.57 -10.48 -18.74
C LYS A 158 -10.64 -11.29 -17.84
N LEU A 159 -10.01 -10.65 -16.86
CA LEU A 159 -9.12 -11.34 -15.93
C LEU A 159 -9.90 -12.38 -15.12
N PRO A 160 -9.34 -13.59 -14.93
CA PRO A 160 -9.97 -14.58 -14.07
C PRO A 160 -10.06 -14.06 -12.63
N ALA A 161 -11.01 -14.59 -11.86
CA ALA A 161 -11.16 -14.22 -10.44
C ALA A 161 -9.88 -14.45 -9.62
N GLY A 162 -8.95 -15.27 -10.13
CA GLY A 162 -7.60 -15.50 -9.62
C GLY A 162 -7.57 -16.36 -8.35
N LYS A 163 -6.39 -16.89 -8.00
CA LYS A 163 -6.19 -17.57 -6.71
C LYS A 163 -6.39 -16.58 -5.55
N PRO A 164 -6.90 -17.02 -4.38
CA PRO A 164 -6.96 -16.18 -3.20
C PRO A 164 -5.61 -15.51 -2.91
N ILE A 165 -5.65 -14.31 -2.33
CA ILE A 165 -4.43 -13.62 -1.90
C ILE A 165 -3.77 -14.46 -0.82
N ASP A 166 -2.50 -14.78 -1.00
CA ASP A 166 -1.71 -15.40 0.05
C ASP A 166 -1.43 -14.37 1.16
N LEU A 167 -1.89 -14.69 2.38
CA LEU A 167 -1.62 -13.92 3.59
C LEU A 167 -0.77 -14.73 4.59
N GLY A 168 -0.20 -15.86 4.14
CA GLY A 168 0.71 -16.69 4.90
C GLY A 168 0.03 -17.64 5.89
N PRO A 169 0.81 -18.31 6.75
CA PRO A 169 0.30 -19.33 7.66
C PRO A 169 -0.77 -18.83 8.65
N HIS A 170 -0.68 -17.56 9.04
CA HIS A 170 -1.58 -16.91 9.99
C HIS A 170 -2.66 -16.07 9.28
N HIS A 171 -3.02 -16.44 8.04
CA HIS A 171 -3.99 -15.70 7.23
C HIS A 171 -5.31 -15.44 7.96
N TYR A 172 -5.78 -16.39 8.77
CA TYR A 172 -7.03 -16.27 9.52
C TYR A 172 -7.00 -15.08 10.50
N ALA A 173 -5.89 -14.88 11.23
CA ALA A 173 -5.75 -13.79 12.18
C ALA A 173 -5.63 -12.43 11.48
N VAL A 174 -4.93 -12.40 10.33
CA VAL A 174 -4.85 -11.21 9.48
C VAL A 174 -6.24 -10.85 8.95
N SER A 175 -6.95 -11.81 8.37
CA SER A 175 -8.32 -11.61 7.86
C SER A 175 -9.28 -11.15 8.96
N ALA A 176 -9.24 -11.79 10.13
CA ALA A 176 -10.10 -11.42 11.25
C ALA A 176 -9.83 -10.00 11.77
N LEU A 177 -8.56 -9.57 11.84
CA LEU A 177 -8.23 -8.17 12.17
C LEU A 177 -8.79 -7.21 11.12
N LEU A 178 -8.60 -7.51 9.83
CA LEU A 178 -9.09 -6.66 8.74
C LEU A 178 -10.62 -6.56 8.72
N ASP A 179 -11.32 -7.67 8.94
CA ASP A 179 -12.78 -7.70 9.06
C ASP A 179 -13.27 -6.92 10.28
N ARG A 180 -12.60 -7.10 11.43
CA ARG A 180 -12.89 -6.33 12.64
C ARG A 180 -12.70 -4.83 12.43
N LEU A 181 -11.69 -4.43 11.67
CA LEU A 181 -11.42 -3.03 11.33
C LEU A 181 -12.52 -2.44 10.46
N ARG A 182 -13.02 -3.18 9.45
CA ARG A 182 -14.11 -2.72 8.57
C ARG A 182 -15.41 -2.45 9.33
N SER A 183 -15.59 -3.05 10.51
CA SER A 183 -16.79 -2.91 11.34
C SER A 183 -16.56 -2.11 12.63
N ILE A 184 -15.53 -1.27 12.71
CA ILE A 184 -15.30 -0.45 13.91
C ILE A 184 -16.38 0.60 14.11
N THR A 185 -16.71 0.84 15.37
CA THR A 185 -17.59 1.92 15.81
C THR A 185 -16.78 3.17 16.16
N SER A 186 -17.44 4.30 16.37
CA SER A 186 -16.77 5.52 16.88
C SER A 186 -16.10 5.31 18.24
N LYS A 187 -16.65 4.43 19.09
CA LYS A 187 -16.02 4.04 20.37
C LYS A 187 -14.75 3.22 20.15
N ASP A 188 -14.74 2.33 19.16
CA ASP A 188 -13.55 1.57 18.79
C ASP A 188 -12.46 2.49 18.24
N LEU A 189 -12.83 3.44 17.39
CA LEU A 189 -11.93 4.45 16.86
C LEU A 189 -11.28 5.27 17.99
N ALA A 190 -12.07 5.77 18.95
CA ALA A 190 -11.53 6.50 20.10
C ALA A 190 -10.52 5.64 20.91
N ARG A 191 -10.79 4.34 21.07
CA ARG A 191 -9.86 3.40 21.72
C ARG A 191 -8.60 3.15 20.90
N LEU A 192 -8.72 3.04 19.58
CA LEU A 192 -7.57 2.91 18.67
C LEU A 192 -6.66 4.14 18.73
N THR A 193 -7.24 5.34 18.65
CA THR A 193 -6.52 6.61 18.76
C THR A 193 -5.79 6.70 20.10
N GLN A 194 -6.49 6.46 21.21
CA GLN A 194 -5.90 6.50 22.54
C GLN A 194 -4.76 5.48 22.66
N SER A 195 -4.98 4.24 22.22
CA SER A 195 -3.96 3.20 22.28
C SER A 195 -2.75 3.49 21.39
N ALA A 196 -2.94 4.13 20.22
CA ALA A 196 -1.85 4.54 19.36
C ALA A 196 -1.01 5.65 20.00
N GLU A 197 -1.65 6.61 20.67
CA GLU A 197 -0.97 7.66 21.44
C GLU A 197 -0.18 7.07 22.62
N ASP A 198 -0.79 6.16 23.38
CA ASP A 198 -0.13 5.48 24.50
C ASP A 198 1.06 4.65 24.04
N ALA A 199 0.92 3.93 22.92
CA ALA A 199 2.02 3.19 22.32
C ALA A 199 3.14 4.12 21.83
N ARG A 200 2.81 5.32 21.31
CA ARG A 200 3.80 6.30 20.87
C ARG A 200 4.58 6.90 22.05
N ARG A 201 3.88 7.25 23.14
CA ARG A 201 4.51 7.77 24.37
C ARG A 201 5.39 6.74 25.06
N ASN A 202 5.01 5.47 24.97
CA ASN A 202 5.75 4.34 25.54
C ASN A 202 6.55 3.56 24.49
N ALA A 203 6.91 4.17 23.35
CA ALA A 203 7.42 3.51 22.13
C ALA A 203 8.80 2.81 22.25
N GLY A 204 9.28 2.58 23.47
CA GLY A 204 10.50 1.83 23.75
C GLY A 204 10.54 0.52 22.97
N GLY A 205 11.38 0.51 21.93
CA GLY A 205 11.66 -0.66 21.12
C GLY A 205 10.55 -1.13 20.16
N TRP A 206 9.59 -0.28 19.78
CA TRP A 206 8.64 -0.56 18.68
C TRP A 206 9.35 -0.66 17.33
N SER A 207 10.22 0.30 17.01
CA SER A 207 10.97 0.32 15.75
C SER A 207 11.85 -0.94 15.55
N PRO A 208 12.65 -1.37 16.55
CA PRO A 208 13.33 -2.68 16.51
C PRO A 208 12.40 -3.88 16.29
N ALA A 209 11.19 -3.87 16.87
CA ALA A 209 10.23 -4.95 16.70
C ALA A 209 9.67 -4.99 15.27
N VAL A 210 9.29 -3.85 14.69
CA VAL A 210 8.88 -3.76 13.29
C VAL A 210 10.01 -4.18 12.35
N HIS A 211 11.24 -3.72 12.62
CA HIS A 211 12.41 -4.12 11.85
C HIS A 211 12.61 -5.64 11.86
N SER A 212 12.49 -6.27 13.03
CA SER A 212 12.59 -7.73 13.17
C SER A 212 11.49 -8.45 12.39
N ALA A 213 10.25 -7.94 12.41
CA ALA A 213 9.15 -8.49 11.63
C ALA A 213 9.32 -8.32 10.11
N SER A 214 9.87 -7.19 9.66
CA SER A 214 10.23 -6.99 8.25
C SER A 214 11.34 -7.95 7.80
N TRP A 215 12.37 -8.15 8.63
CA TRP A 215 13.44 -9.11 8.34
C TRP A 215 12.94 -10.55 8.32
N ALA A 216 12.09 -10.94 9.26
CA ALA A 216 11.48 -12.26 9.26
C ALA A 216 10.69 -12.50 7.96
N ALA A 217 9.95 -11.49 7.46
CA ALA A 217 9.23 -11.60 6.20
C ALA A 217 10.17 -11.73 5.00
N TYR A 218 11.27 -10.97 4.99
CA TYR A 218 12.29 -11.04 3.95
C TYR A 218 13.00 -12.39 3.91
N LEU A 219 13.52 -12.86 5.05
CA LEU A 219 14.30 -14.10 5.15
C LEU A 219 13.45 -15.36 4.93
N SER A 220 12.13 -15.26 5.09
CA SER A 220 11.19 -16.37 4.85
C SER A 220 10.49 -16.32 3.49
N ASP A 221 10.91 -15.43 2.59
CA ASP A 221 10.31 -15.22 1.26
C ASP A 221 8.81 -14.85 1.30
N ARG A 222 8.39 -14.16 2.37
CA ARG A 222 7.00 -13.68 2.58
C ARG A 222 6.83 -12.20 2.29
N VAL A 223 7.74 -11.58 1.54
CA VAL A 223 7.69 -10.15 1.21
C VAL A 223 6.41 -9.79 0.45
N ARG A 224 6.05 -10.59 -0.57
CA ARG A 224 4.83 -10.40 -1.36
C ARG A 224 3.57 -10.58 -0.51
N THR A 225 3.57 -11.61 0.35
CA THR A 225 2.52 -11.93 1.32
C THR A 225 2.29 -10.77 2.30
N ALA A 226 3.37 -10.25 2.90
CA ALA A 226 3.31 -9.11 3.82
C ALA A 226 2.80 -7.86 3.11
N ALA A 227 3.31 -7.56 1.91
CA ALA A 227 2.84 -6.41 1.14
C ALA A 227 1.35 -6.50 0.77
N ALA A 228 0.86 -7.69 0.39
CA ALA A 228 -0.56 -7.90 0.13
C ALA A 228 -1.42 -7.64 1.38
N ALA A 229 -0.98 -8.10 2.56
CA ALA A 229 -1.65 -7.82 3.82
C ALA A 229 -1.69 -6.31 4.13
N GLN A 230 -0.62 -5.56 3.86
CA GLN A 230 -0.60 -4.11 4.02
C GLN A 230 -1.56 -3.40 3.04
N MET A 231 -1.67 -3.86 1.79
CA MET A 231 -2.62 -3.27 0.83
C MET A 231 -4.09 -3.54 1.24
N LEU A 232 -4.38 -4.72 1.79
CA LEU A 232 -5.68 -5.01 2.37
C LEU A 232 -5.97 -4.14 3.61
N LEU A 233 -4.95 -3.84 4.43
CA LEU A 233 -5.08 -2.92 5.55
C LEU A 233 -5.44 -1.51 5.08
N VAL A 234 -4.83 -1.02 3.99
CA VAL A 234 -5.21 0.27 3.38
C VAL A 234 -6.72 0.29 3.08
N GLN A 235 -7.23 -0.76 2.42
CA GLN A 235 -8.65 -0.87 2.08
C GLN A 235 -9.56 -0.99 3.32
N ALA A 236 -9.12 -1.71 4.35
CA ALA A 236 -9.88 -1.85 5.60
C ALA A 236 -10.00 -0.51 6.34
N ILE A 237 -8.92 0.29 6.40
CA ILE A 237 -8.90 1.63 6.99
C ILE A 237 -9.79 2.61 6.22
N ASP A 238 -9.77 2.51 4.89
CA ASP A 238 -10.64 3.30 4.02
C ASP A 238 -12.12 2.96 4.24
N THR A 239 -12.45 1.66 4.26
CA THR A 239 -13.81 1.15 4.54
C THR A 239 -14.31 1.58 5.92
N ALA A 240 -13.43 1.54 6.92
CA ALA A 240 -13.70 1.98 8.29
C ALA A 240 -13.84 3.50 8.43
N ALA A 241 -13.59 4.27 7.37
CA ALA A 241 -13.63 5.73 7.33
C ALA A 241 -12.83 6.39 8.47
N ILE A 242 -11.68 5.80 8.86
CA ILE A 242 -10.81 6.37 9.90
C ILE A 242 -10.39 7.78 9.44
N PRO A 243 -10.50 8.84 10.25
CA PRO A 243 -10.12 10.18 9.81
C PRO A 243 -8.63 10.30 9.47
N LEU A 244 -8.29 11.16 8.50
CA LEU A 244 -6.90 11.32 8.04
C LEU A 244 -5.93 11.69 9.17
N ALA A 245 -6.34 12.60 10.06
CA ALA A 245 -5.57 13.00 11.24
C ALA A 245 -5.22 11.80 12.13
N GLU A 246 -6.15 10.85 12.31
CA GLU A 246 -5.91 9.64 13.12
C GLU A 246 -4.95 8.67 12.43
N ARG A 247 -5.08 8.51 11.10
CA ARG A 247 -4.17 7.70 10.28
C ARG A 247 -2.74 8.23 10.41
N ALA A 248 -2.56 9.54 10.20
CA ALA A 248 -1.28 10.25 10.31
C ALA A 248 -0.75 10.30 11.75
N GLY A 249 -1.66 10.39 12.73
CA GLY A 249 -1.42 10.32 14.16
C GLY A 249 -1.00 8.94 14.67
N GLY A 250 -0.60 8.02 13.81
CA GLY A 250 0.03 6.76 14.24
C GLY A 250 -0.92 5.57 14.40
N VAL A 251 -2.24 5.72 14.16
CA VAL A 251 -3.14 4.55 14.04
C VAL A 251 -2.65 3.63 12.92
N TRP A 252 -2.18 4.18 11.79
CA TRP A 252 -1.56 3.38 10.73
C TRP A 252 -0.35 2.59 11.24
N ASN A 253 0.61 3.25 11.89
CA ASN A 253 1.84 2.59 12.35
C ASN A 253 1.53 1.43 13.30
N MET A 254 0.61 1.65 14.25
CA MET A 254 0.16 0.62 15.17
C MET A 254 -0.46 -0.58 14.44
N LEU A 255 -1.44 -0.34 13.55
CA LEU A 255 -2.12 -1.41 12.81
C LEU A 255 -1.20 -2.13 11.81
N SER A 256 -0.37 -1.38 11.10
CA SER A 256 0.58 -1.91 10.12
C SER A 256 1.63 -2.80 10.80
N GLY A 257 2.13 -2.40 11.97
CA GLY A 257 3.02 -3.22 12.79
C GLY A 257 2.35 -4.51 13.27
N ALA A 258 1.09 -4.45 13.70
CA ALA A 258 0.32 -5.63 14.07
C ALA A 258 0.12 -6.58 12.89
N VAL A 259 -0.29 -6.08 11.72
CA VAL A 259 -0.43 -6.88 10.49
C VAL A 259 0.90 -7.53 10.10
N GLN A 260 2.00 -6.78 10.15
CA GLN A 260 3.34 -7.32 9.88
C GLN A 260 3.67 -8.46 10.86
N ALA A 261 3.41 -8.27 12.16
CA ALA A 261 3.67 -9.29 13.17
C ALA A 261 2.83 -10.55 12.98
N LEU A 262 1.57 -10.42 12.55
CA LEU A 262 0.70 -11.57 12.28
C LEU A 262 1.21 -12.41 11.11
N VAL A 263 1.60 -11.78 9.99
CA VAL A 263 2.08 -12.48 8.79
C VAL A 263 3.28 -13.39 9.08
N VAL A 264 4.15 -12.99 10.02
CA VAL A 264 5.35 -13.73 10.41
C VAL A 264 5.32 -14.21 11.86
N ARG A 265 4.12 -14.41 12.42
CA ARG A 265 3.98 -14.70 13.86
C ARG A 265 4.74 -15.94 14.31
N ASP A 266 4.85 -16.95 13.45
CA ASP A 266 5.61 -18.20 13.66
C ASP A 266 7.13 -18.00 13.75
N LEU A 267 7.63 -16.85 13.30
CA LEU A 267 9.07 -16.54 13.27
C LEU A 267 9.47 -15.51 14.34
N LEU A 268 8.51 -14.92 15.04
CA LEU A 268 8.76 -13.90 16.05
C LEU A 268 8.78 -14.48 17.45
N ASP A 269 9.74 -14.02 18.25
CA ASP A 269 9.70 -14.25 19.70
C ASP A 269 8.46 -13.57 20.32
N THR A 270 8.05 -14.07 21.49
CA THR A 270 6.84 -13.61 22.17
C THR A 270 6.90 -12.13 22.55
N ALA A 271 8.06 -11.59 22.93
CA ALA A 271 8.20 -10.19 23.34
C ALA A 271 8.03 -9.24 22.15
N THR A 272 8.65 -9.57 21.02
CA THR A 272 8.51 -8.84 19.75
C THR A 272 7.06 -8.86 19.26
N ALA A 273 6.42 -10.03 19.22
CA ALA A 273 5.03 -10.16 18.82
C ALA A 273 4.08 -9.38 19.76
N HIS A 274 4.27 -9.52 21.08
CA HIS A 274 3.49 -8.81 22.08
C HIS A 274 3.61 -7.29 21.90
N ARG A 275 4.82 -6.77 21.67
CA ARG A 275 5.03 -5.34 21.48
C ARG A 275 4.27 -4.75 20.30
N LEU A 276 4.07 -5.52 19.23
CA LEU A 276 3.35 -5.07 18.03
C LEU A 276 1.84 -5.32 18.12
N LEU A 277 1.40 -6.37 18.81
CA LEU A 277 -0.01 -6.77 18.89
C LEU A 277 -0.75 -6.17 20.09
N ALA A 278 -0.09 -5.99 21.24
CA ALA A 278 -0.74 -5.57 22.48
C ALA A 278 -1.55 -4.27 22.37
N PRO A 279 -1.08 -3.22 21.67
CA PRO A 279 -1.88 -2.00 21.50
C PRO A 279 -3.20 -2.25 20.75
N VAL A 280 -3.16 -3.06 19.68
CA VAL A 280 -4.36 -3.39 18.90
C VAL A 280 -5.33 -4.25 19.72
N VAL A 281 -4.81 -5.21 20.49
CA VAL A 281 -5.61 -6.04 21.40
C VAL A 281 -6.24 -5.19 22.52
N ALA A 282 -5.51 -4.22 23.08
CA ALA A 282 -6.04 -3.32 24.09
C ALA A 282 -7.18 -2.45 23.55
N ALA A 283 -7.07 -1.98 22.30
CA ALA A 283 -8.09 -1.15 21.67
C ALA A 283 -9.34 -1.93 21.23
N LEU A 284 -9.15 -3.08 20.57
CA LEU A 284 -10.24 -3.82 19.91
C LEU A 284 -10.73 -5.05 20.69
N GLY A 285 -10.05 -5.40 21.78
CA GLY A 285 -10.24 -6.65 22.52
C GLY A 285 -9.56 -7.84 21.83
N PRO A 286 -9.49 -9.02 22.49
CA PRO A 286 -8.84 -10.20 21.92
C PRO A 286 -9.74 -11.05 21.00
N ALA A 287 -11.05 -10.76 20.94
CA ALA A 287 -12.03 -11.63 20.29
C ALA A 287 -11.81 -11.90 18.79
N TRP A 288 -11.02 -11.06 18.11
CA TRP A 288 -10.68 -11.25 16.70
C TRP A 288 -9.47 -12.18 16.48
N LEU A 289 -8.74 -12.58 17.54
CA LEU A 289 -7.57 -13.44 17.41
C LEU A 289 -7.91 -14.94 17.20
N GLY A 290 -9.18 -15.32 17.41
CA GLY A 290 -9.62 -16.72 17.40
C GLY A 290 -9.45 -17.37 18.76
#